data_AF-A0A381T9S5-F1
#
_entry.id   AF-A0A381T9S5-F1
#
_cell.length_a   1.000
_cell.length_b   1.000
_cell.length_c   1.000
_cell.angle_alpha   90.00
_cell.angle_beta   90.00
_cell.angle_gamma   90.00
#
_symmetry.space_group_name_H-M   'P 1'
#
loop_
_entity.id
_entity.type
_entity.pdbx_description
1 polymer ?
#
loop_
_entity_poly.entity_id
_entity_poly.type
_entity_poly.pdbx_seq_one_letter_code
_entity_poly.pdbx_strand_id
1 'polypeptide(L)' 'MFKKRENVAAIEEGKLLSPKFDKDGLIPVVTTDCRTGEVLMHSYMNAEALKKTIESKEAYYW' A
#
# COMPACT_ATOMS: atom_id res chain seq x y z
N MET A 1 6.77 2.52 -10.82
CA MET A 1 6.57 1.81 -9.56
C MET A 1 5.14 1.88 -9.04
N PHE A 2 4.36 2.95 -9.27
CA PHE A 2 2.89 2.86 -9.25
C PHE A 2 2.33 3.35 -10.59
N LYS A 3 1.18 2.83 -11.01
CA LYS A 3 0.50 3.28 -12.24
C LYS A 3 -0.68 4.18 -11.92
N LYS A 4 -1.01 5.04 -12.87
CA LYS A 4 -2.20 5.87 -12.79
C LYS A 4 -3.43 4.97 -12.90
N ARG A 5 -4.47 5.30 -12.13
CA ARG A 5 -5.78 4.64 -12.21
C ARG A 5 -6.48 5.11 -13.49
N GLU A 6 -6.49 4.27 -14.52
CA GLU A 6 -7.08 4.61 -15.83
C GLU A 6 -8.55 4.19 -15.93
N ASN A 7 -8.85 2.92 -15.63
CA ASN A 7 -10.21 2.37 -15.65
C ASN A 7 -10.35 1.22 -14.63
N VAL A 8 -11.57 0.80 -14.33
CA VAL A 8 -11.86 -0.23 -13.31
C VAL A 8 -11.21 -1.56 -13.64
N ALA A 9 -11.33 -2.03 -14.88
CA ALA A 9 -10.73 -3.31 -15.31
C ALA A 9 -9.20 -3.31 -15.10
N ALA A 10 -8.52 -2.21 -15.42
CA ALA A 10 -7.08 -2.08 -15.20
C ALA A 10 -6.67 -2.06 -13.72
N ILE A 11 -7.55 -1.61 -12.82
CA ILE A 11 -7.28 -1.55 -11.37
C ILE A 11 -7.51 -2.90 -10.71
N GLU A 12 -8.63 -3.56 -11.03
CA GLU A 12 -9.06 -4.78 -10.35
C GLU A 12 -8.44 -6.05 -10.97
N GLU A 13 -8.22 -6.06 -12.29
CA GLU A 13 -7.73 -7.23 -13.04
C GLU A 13 -6.33 -7.04 -13.63
N GLY A 14 -5.78 -5.83 -13.52
CA GLY A 14 -4.46 -5.49 -14.05
C GLY A 14 -3.31 -6.08 -13.25
N LYS A 15 -2.13 -6.15 -13.88
CA LYS A 15 -0.88 -6.62 -13.23
C LYS A 15 -0.12 -5.51 -12.49
N LEU A 16 -0.60 -4.27 -12.56
CA LEU A 16 0.13 -3.10 -12.13
C LEU A 16 -0.52 -2.48 -10.90
N LEU A 17 0.27 -2.27 -9.86
CA LEU A 17 -0.19 -1.67 -8.63
C LEU A 17 -0.53 -0.19 -8.84
N SER A 18 -1.78 0.19 -8.55
CA SER A 18 -2.32 1.55 -8.72
C SER A 18 -3.00 2.05 -7.43
N PRO A 19 -2.24 2.29 -6.34
CA PRO A 19 -2.78 2.65 -5.04
C PRO A 19 -3.57 3.96 -5.10
N LYS A 20 -4.61 4.08 -4.28
CA LYS A 20 -5.40 5.30 -4.13
C LYS A 20 -4.99 5.99 -2.84
N PHE A 21 -4.08 6.94 -2.95
CA PHE A 21 -3.77 7.86 -1.86
C PHE A 21 -4.90 8.88 -1.71
N ASP A 22 -5.12 9.36 -0.49
CA ASP A 22 -6.06 10.42 -0.19
C ASP A 22 -5.52 11.80 -0.59
N LYS A 23 -6.25 12.86 -0.21
CA LYS A 23 -5.88 14.25 -0.49
C LYS A 23 -4.56 14.69 0.15
N ASP A 24 -4.14 14.02 1.23
CA ASP A 24 -2.93 14.33 1.99
C ASP A 24 -1.76 13.43 1.52
N GLY A 25 -1.99 12.58 0.51
CA GLY A 25 -0.99 11.68 -0.04
C GLY A 25 -0.78 10.40 0.77
N LEU A 26 -1.74 10.02 1.61
CA LEU A 26 -1.64 8.88 2.52
C LEU A 26 -2.57 7.73 2.11
N ILE A 27 -2.18 6.51 2.49
CA ILE A 27 -3.01 5.30 2.41
C ILE A 27 -3.01 4.61 3.79
N PRO A 28 -4.18 4.18 4.32
CA PRO A 28 -4.24 3.43 5.56
C PRO A 28 -3.62 2.05 5.39
N VAL A 29 -2.90 1.59 6.39
CA VAL A 29 -2.24 0.28 6.44
C VAL A 29 -2.58 -0.41 7.75
N VAL A 30 -2.95 -1.68 7.64
CA VAL A 30 -3.13 -2.58 8.78
C VAL A 30 -2.07 -3.67 8.68
N THR A 31 -1.25 -3.79 9.71
CA THR A 31 -0.19 -4.79 9.80
C THR A 31 -0.67 -5.94 10.65
N THR A 32 -0.55 -7.15 10.11
CA THR A 32 -1.00 -8.38 10.76
C THR A 32 0.15 -9.37 10.93
N ASP A 33 0.08 -10.21 11.96
CA ASP A 33 0.95 -11.38 12.07
C ASP A 33 0.67 -12.34 10.92
N CYS A 34 1.72 -12.80 10.23
CA CYS A 34 1.58 -13.62 9.03
C CYS A 34 1.13 -15.06 9.31
N ARG A 35 1.19 -15.53 10.55
CA ARG A 35 0.82 -16.89 10.96
C ARG A 35 -0.58 -16.93 11.57
N THR A 36 -0.92 -15.95 12.40
CA THR A 36 -2.19 -15.92 13.15
C THR A 36 -3.25 -15.04 12.52
N GLY A 37 -2.85 -14.06 11.71
CA GLY A 37 -3.75 -13.01 11.19
C GLY A 37 -4.14 -11.97 12.24
N GLU A 38 -3.52 -12.00 13.44
CA GLU A 38 -3.77 -11.01 14.48
C GLU A 38 -3.35 -9.61 13.99
N VAL A 39 -4.20 -8.62 14.24
CA VAL A 39 -3.88 -7.22 13.95
C VAL A 39 -2.86 -6.72 14.96
N LEU A 40 -1.68 -6.36 14.46
CA LEU A 40 -0.59 -5.83 15.29
C LEU A 40 -0.65 -4.31 15.38
N MET A 41 -1.02 -3.64 14.28
CA MET A 41 -0.95 -2.18 14.20
C MET A 41 -1.80 -1.60 13.05
N HIS A 42 -2.30 -0.37 13.24
CA HIS A 42 -2.89 0.48 12.21
C HIS A 42 -2.11 1.79 12.08
N SER A 43 -1.73 2.18 10.86
CA SER A 43 -0.98 3.40 10.55
C SER A 43 -1.25 3.85 9.10
N TYR A 44 -0.45 4.79 8.61
CA TYR A 44 -0.52 5.36 7.27
C TYR A 44 0.83 5.24 6.55
N MET A 45 0.79 5.15 5.23
CA MET A 45 1.97 5.26 4.37
C MET A 45 1.76 6.34 3.32
N ASN A 46 2.79 7.13 3.05
CA ASN A 46 2.87 7.91 1.83
C ASN A 46 3.45 7.05 0.68
N ALA A 47 3.54 7.62 -0.53
CA ALA A 47 4.05 6.90 -1.69
C ALA A 47 5.52 6.42 -1.52
N GLU A 48 6.36 7.17 -0.81
CA GLU A 48 7.75 6.79 -0.57
C GLU A 48 7.88 5.63 0.42
N ALA A 49 7.12 5.67 1.52
CA ALA A 49 7.10 4.63 2.54
C ALA A 49 6.61 3.29 1.96
N LEU A 50 5.53 3.31 1.17
CA LEU A 50 5.05 2.11 0.47
C LEU A 50 6.10 1.59 -0.53
N LYS A 51 6.78 2.49 -1.24
CA LYS A 51 7.85 2.15 -2.18
C LYS A 51 8.99 1.42 -1.47
N LYS A 52 9.53 2.02 -0.40
CA LYS A 52 10.61 1.44 0.41
C LYS A 52 10.19 0.10 1.01
N THR A 53 8.94 -0.02 1.45
CA THR A 53 8.41 -1.27 2.01
C THR A 53 8.48 -2.42 1.00
N ILE A 54 8.13 -2.16 -0.25
CA ILE A 54 8.18 -3.18 -1.32
C ILE A 54 9.63 -3.54 -1.68
N GLU A 55 10.51 -2.54 -1.78
CA GLU A 55 11.91 -2.73 -2.19
C GLU A 55 12.74 -3.45 -1.14
N SER A 56 12.60 -3.07 0.13
CA SER A 56 13.37 -3.61 1.25
C SER A 56 12.76 -4.86 1.88
N LYS A 57 11.44 -5.07 1.72
CA LYS A 57 10.64 -6.06 2.45
C LYS A 57 10.54 -5.81 3.96
N GLU A 58 10.83 -4.60 4.43
CA GLU A 58 10.62 -4.15 5.80
C GLU A 58 9.51 -3.09 5.84
N ALA A 59 8.76 -2.96 6.92
CA ALA A 59 7.65 -2.01 6.97
C ALA A 59 8.13 -0.57 7.26
N TYR A 60 7.85 0.36 6.35
CA TYR A 60 8.08 1.81 6.52
C TYR A 60 6.75 2.53 6.61
N TYR A 61 6.59 3.42 7.59
CA TYR A 61 5.37 4.23 7.79
C TYR A 61 5.68 5.74 7.66
N TRP A 62 4.63 6.57 7.58
CA TRP A 62 4.72 8.03 7.54
C TRP A 62 4.31 8.66 8.88
#